data_AF-A0A932J305-F1
#
_entry.id   AF-A0A932J305-F1
#
_cell.length_a   1.000
_cell.length_b   1.000
_cell.length_c   1.000
_cell.angle_alpha   90.00
_cell.angle_beta   90.00
_cell.angle_gamma   90.00
#
_symmetry.space_group_name_H-M   'P 1'
#
loop_
_entity.id
_entity.type
_entity.pdbx_description
1 polymer ?
#
loop_
_entity_poly.entity_id
_entity_poly.type
_entity_poly.pdbx_seq_one_letter_code
_entity_poly.pdbx_strand_id
1 'polypeptide(L)'
;MKLIRSLRLQRQQKPLLLCEIQLFELAEQGYLVNLRQWREGQEGRDSTRTPQPVSLVRAQQLFQTCQIERQAQGFLPLAQQITSGTINATVSAAPAVTPAPVATTAIDHILLERLQAAHWQTLNPKQRSRLIWRIGERRLSRAVPLLVSLLGQGTSLQDYSLAYAIGRAGDAGALQAMQELQQRSGNLSVQRMAQQAWWQLASREQKQQAAHSLIDQWPRKVCEAWQTQEESTMLAALLLAEQHRSLRLDQSLPQLDLIAHAELPESPLARRIVLAQAETLAILPGAFRALRYLYKAAEMRGDAMLWGILAQRFETVTAGNRGGARHLWLDRRWVPYRQEAQSDNSRVAYSKFTRDYLRRRSWRTLRRLAQDDPSAYVAMATSALLAMDDAQAKAASKRTFVTRQGPQTRYYGPYSHWLLLNRLLHSNGPWRSSRDGGSWYQISPITSADTLDTKRARQEAFPLCWDQAPNAAAMLLQLLLLSRCAAVHQFAARALLDHPQFCATLEVSVLSQLLASP
;
A
#
# COMPACT_ATOMS: atom_id res chain seq x y z
N MET A 1 -13.26 36.54 -24.16
CA MET A 1 -13.64 36.56 -22.74
C MET A 1 -13.37 35.17 -22.15
N LYS A 2 -12.42 35.04 -21.22
CA LYS A 2 -11.97 33.78 -20.62
C LYS A 2 -12.33 33.77 -19.14
N LEU A 3 -12.98 32.71 -18.65
CA LEU A 3 -13.29 32.59 -17.21
C LEU A 3 -11.99 32.26 -16.44
N ILE A 4 -11.63 33.12 -15.50
CA ILE A 4 -10.44 32.99 -14.65
C ILE A 4 -10.79 32.34 -13.32
N ARG A 5 -11.94 32.67 -12.74
CA ARG A 5 -12.39 32.12 -11.45
C ARG A 5 -13.91 32.12 -11.38
N SER A 6 -14.50 31.06 -10.84
CA SER A 6 -15.93 31.00 -10.50
C SER A 6 -16.09 30.53 -9.06
N LEU A 7 -17.08 31.08 -8.37
CA LEU A 7 -17.49 30.66 -7.03
C LEU A 7 -19.01 30.52 -7.00
N ARG A 8 -19.49 29.29 -6.80
CA ARG A 8 -20.91 29.02 -6.54
C ARG A 8 -21.19 28.96 -5.04
N LEU A 9 -22.25 29.63 -4.64
CA LEU A 9 -22.74 29.68 -3.27
C LEU A 9 -24.24 29.34 -3.25
N GLN A 10 -24.71 28.72 -2.16
CA GLN A 10 -26.13 28.44 -1.92
C GLN A 10 -26.58 29.02 -0.58
N ARG A 11 -27.83 29.48 -0.51
CA ARG A 11 -28.49 29.82 0.75
C ARG A 11 -29.70 28.90 0.95
N GLN A 12 -29.74 28.19 2.08
CA GLN A 12 -30.84 27.33 2.48
C GLN A 12 -32.10 28.18 2.74
N GLN A 13 -32.98 28.23 1.75
CA GLN A 13 -34.31 28.86 1.77
C GLN A 13 -35.23 28.02 0.88
N LYS A 14 -36.56 28.07 1.04
CA LYS A 14 -37.51 27.42 0.12
C LYS A 14 -38.14 28.48 -0.81
N PRO A 15 -37.94 28.40 -2.15
CA PRO A 15 -37.01 27.53 -2.88
C PRO A 15 -35.53 27.94 -2.69
N LEU A 16 -34.59 27.01 -2.97
CA LEU A 16 -33.15 27.22 -2.77
C LEU A 16 -32.66 28.41 -3.60
N LEU A 17 -31.86 29.29 -2.98
CA LEU A 17 -31.29 30.46 -3.65
C LEU A 17 -29.82 30.21 -3.96
N LEU A 18 -29.47 30.29 -5.24
CA LEU A 18 -28.13 30.03 -5.77
C LEU A 18 -27.51 31.33 -6.27
N CYS A 19 -26.21 31.48 -6.06
CA CYS A 19 -25.41 32.61 -6.53
C CYS A 19 -24.09 32.12 -7.12
N GLU A 20 -23.69 32.66 -8.26
CA GLU A 20 -22.39 32.43 -8.88
C GLU A 20 -21.67 33.75 -9.09
N ILE A 21 -20.44 33.85 -8.59
CA ILE A 21 -19.54 34.98 -8.79
C ILE A 21 -18.49 34.53 -9.80
N GLN A 22 -18.33 35.26 -10.90
CA GLN A 22 -17.44 34.90 -12.00
C GLN A 22 -16.47 36.04 -12.31
N LEU A 23 -15.18 35.73 -12.37
CA LEU A 23 -14.10 36.63 -12.81
C LEU A 23 -13.71 36.25 -14.23
N PHE A 24 -13.83 37.19 -15.16
CA PHE A 24 -13.47 37.00 -16.57
C PHE A 24 -12.30 37.89 -16.98
N GLU A 25 -11.48 37.39 -17.89
CA GLU A 25 -10.44 38.11 -18.61
C GLU A 25 -10.92 38.48 -20.02
N LEU A 26 -10.83 39.77 -20.37
CA LEU A 26 -11.14 40.32 -21.68
C LEU A 26 -9.85 40.62 -22.44
N ALA A 27 -9.03 39.60 -22.73
CA ALA A 27 -7.78 39.76 -23.48
C ALA A 27 -6.97 40.98 -22.99
N GLU A 28 -6.61 41.91 -23.89
CA GLU A 28 -5.84 43.13 -23.55
C GLU A 28 -6.67 44.24 -22.88
N GLN A 29 -7.99 44.07 -22.75
CA GLN A 29 -8.90 45.10 -22.23
C GLN A 29 -9.08 45.05 -20.71
N GLY A 30 -8.57 44.03 -20.01
CA GLY A 30 -8.65 43.91 -18.54
C GLY A 30 -9.62 42.83 -18.05
N TYR A 31 -10.17 42.99 -16.84
CA TYR A 31 -10.95 41.95 -16.15
C TYR A 31 -12.34 42.44 -15.72
N LEU A 32 -13.33 41.54 -15.74
CA LEU A 32 -14.70 41.79 -15.28
C LEU A 32 -15.11 40.85 -14.16
N VAL A 33 -15.93 41.33 -13.22
CA VAL A 33 -16.58 40.51 -12.18
C VAL A 33 -18.08 40.53 -12.36
N ASN A 34 -18.66 39.39 -12.69
CA ASN A 34 -20.10 39.19 -12.85
C ASN A 34 -20.66 38.39 -11.68
N LEU A 35 -21.89 38.73 -11.29
CA LEU A 35 -22.66 38.04 -10.26
C LEU A 35 -24.00 37.61 -10.85
N ARG A 36 -24.23 36.30 -10.85
CA ARG A 36 -25.47 35.67 -11.30
C ARG A 36 -26.21 35.12 -10.10
N GLN A 37 -27.51 35.41 -9.97
CA GLN A 37 -28.33 34.89 -8.87
C GLN A 37 -29.65 34.32 -9.41
N TRP A 38 -30.02 33.13 -8.94
CA TRP A 38 -31.23 32.44 -9.38
C TRP A 38 -31.85 31.62 -8.25
N ARG A 39 -33.15 31.34 -8.36
CA ARG A 39 -33.83 30.35 -7.51
C ARG A 39 -33.85 29.01 -8.23
N GLU A 40 -33.89 27.92 -7.49
CA GLU A 40 -34.04 26.58 -8.04
C GLU A 40 -35.24 26.51 -9.01
N GLY A 41 -34.98 26.11 -10.26
CA GLY A 41 -35.97 26.05 -11.33
C GLY A 41 -36.28 27.37 -12.05
N GLN A 42 -35.61 28.49 -11.74
CA GLN A 42 -35.78 29.78 -12.41
C GLN A 42 -34.53 30.23 -13.17
N GLU A 43 -34.71 31.06 -14.20
CA GLU A 43 -33.59 31.72 -14.89
C GLU A 43 -32.88 32.72 -13.98
N GLY A 44 -31.55 32.78 -14.10
CA GLY A 44 -30.73 33.65 -13.28
C GLY A 44 -30.67 35.09 -13.77
N ARG A 45 -30.70 36.03 -12.83
CA ARG A 45 -30.44 37.44 -13.08
C ARG A 45 -28.94 37.69 -13.02
N ASP A 46 -28.39 38.19 -14.12
CA ASP A 46 -26.99 38.56 -14.24
C ASP A 46 -26.82 40.04 -13.89
N SER A 47 -25.79 40.35 -13.11
CA SER A 47 -25.39 41.72 -12.76
C SER A 47 -23.87 41.83 -12.87
N THR A 48 -23.37 42.92 -13.45
CA THR A 48 -21.93 43.21 -13.49
C THR A 48 -21.55 44.14 -12.35
N ARG A 49 -20.45 43.86 -11.66
CA ARG A 49 -19.87 44.72 -10.62
C ARG A 49 -18.83 45.69 -11.18
N THR A 50 -18.43 45.46 -12.43
CA THR A 50 -17.45 46.26 -13.16
C THR A 50 -18.09 46.65 -14.49
N PRO A 51 -18.81 47.79 -14.57
CA PRO A 51 -19.41 48.25 -15.82
C PRO A 51 -18.36 48.55 -16.90
N GLN A 52 -17.10 48.76 -16.50
CA GLN A 52 -15.92 48.82 -17.37
C GLN A 52 -14.86 47.84 -16.86
N PRO A 53 -14.00 47.28 -17.74
CA PRO A 53 -12.91 46.40 -17.35
C PRO A 53 -11.92 47.07 -16.39
N VAL A 54 -11.41 46.32 -15.41
CA VAL A 54 -10.45 46.81 -14.40
C VAL A 54 -9.18 45.96 -14.37
N SER A 55 -8.15 46.43 -13.65
CA SER A 55 -6.91 45.66 -13.45
C SER A 55 -7.16 44.36 -12.68
N LEU A 56 -6.29 43.35 -12.87
CA LEU A 56 -6.43 42.04 -12.21
C LEU A 56 -6.51 42.17 -10.69
N VAL A 57 -5.66 43.02 -10.10
CA VAL A 57 -5.62 43.27 -8.65
C VAL A 57 -6.96 43.82 -8.17
N ARG A 58 -7.53 44.80 -8.90
CA ARG A 58 -8.83 45.38 -8.54
C ARG A 58 -9.97 44.40 -8.73
N ALA A 59 -9.94 43.57 -9.78
CA ALA A 59 -10.95 42.56 -10.03
C ALA A 59 -10.94 41.43 -8.98
N GLN A 60 -9.76 41.02 -8.52
CA GLN A 60 -9.61 40.05 -7.42
C GLN A 60 -10.16 40.61 -6.09
N GLN A 61 -9.87 41.87 -5.78
CA GLN A 61 -10.45 42.55 -4.61
C GLN A 61 -11.98 42.57 -4.68
N LEU A 62 -12.55 42.99 -5.82
CA LEU A 62 -14.01 43.04 -6.01
C LEU A 62 -14.66 41.65 -5.93
N PHE A 63 -14.00 40.62 -6.47
CA PHE A 63 -14.44 39.22 -6.35
C PHE A 63 -14.51 38.78 -4.88
N GLN A 64 -13.48 39.08 -4.09
CA GLN A 64 -13.43 38.75 -2.67
C GLN A 64 -14.45 39.56 -1.86
N THR A 65 -14.64 40.84 -2.14
CA THR A 65 -15.70 41.66 -1.54
C THR A 65 -17.08 41.06 -1.82
N CYS A 66 -17.36 40.66 -3.06
CA CYS A 66 -18.63 40.01 -3.41
C CYS A 66 -18.83 38.69 -2.65
N GLN A 67 -17.76 37.89 -2.49
CA GLN A 67 -17.81 36.68 -1.70
C GLN A 67 -18.18 36.96 -0.23
N ILE A 68 -17.49 37.92 0.40
CA ILE A 68 -17.74 38.30 1.80
C ILE A 68 -19.16 38.83 1.98
N GLU A 69 -19.64 39.70 1.08
CA GLU A 69 -21.01 40.22 1.10
C GLU A 69 -22.05 39.10 1.00
N ARG A 70 -21.83 38.11 0.12
CA ARG A 70 -22.76 36.97 -0.03
C ARG A 70 -22.72 36.04 1.17
N GLN A 71 -21.54 35.80 1.75
CA GLN A 71 -21.41 35.02 2.98
C GLN A 71 -22.11 35.70 4.15
N ALA A 72 -21.98 37.02 4.30
CA ALA A 72 -22.71 37.81 5.29
C ALA A 72 -24.24 37.75 5.09
N GLN A 73 -24.72 37.54 3.86
CA GLN A 73 -26.14 37.34 3.53
C GLN A 73 -26.62 35.88 3.70
N GLY A 74 -25.80 35.01 4.29
CA GLY A 74 -26.12 33.62 4.61
C GLY A 74 -25.86 32.60 3.50
N PHE A 75 -25.10 32.97 2.45
CA PHE A 75 -24.73 32.03 1.39
C PHE A 75 -23.48 31.22 1.78
N LEU A 76 -23.55 29.89 1.63
CA LEU A 76 -22.48 28.93 1.89
C LEU A 76 -21.90 28.40 0.57
N PRO A 77 -20.57 28.18 0.46
CA PRO A 77 -19.96 27.67 -0.76
C PRO A 77 -20.45 26.28 -1.18
N LEU A 78 -20.77 26.10 -2.46
CA LEU A 78 -20.80 24.78 -3.09
C LEU A 78 -19.37 24.36 -3.40
N ALA A 79 -19.01 23.10 -3.10
CA ALA A 79 -17.70 22.54 -3.37
C ALA A 79 -17.16 22.97 -4.75
N GLN A 80 -16.06 23.72 -4.76
CA GLN A 80 -15.59 24.47 -5.92
C GLN A 80 -15.03 23.54 -7.01
N GLN A 81 -15.44 23.77 -8.26
CA GLN A 81 -14.67 23.40 -9.45
C GLN A 81 -13.66 24.52 -9.71
N ILE A 82 -12.38 24.28 -9.45
CA ILE A 82 -11.30 25.20 -9.84
C ILE A 82 -10.77 24.75 -11.20
N THR A 83 -11.04 25.53 -12.25
CA THR A 83 -10.35 25.43 -13.53
C THR A 83 -9.00 26.14 -13.46
N SER A 84 -7.98 25.47 -13.99
CA SER A 84 -6.56 25.78 -13.92
C SER A 84 -6.18 27.18 -14.43
N GLY A 85 -5.34 27.89 -13.66
CA GLY A 85 -4.63 29.09 -14.06
C GLY A 85 -3.36 29.25 -13.23
N THR A 86 -2.23 29.39 -13.91
CA THR A 86 -0.82 29.37 -13.46
C THR A 86 -0.58 30.12 -12.13
N ILE A 87 -0.05 29.40 -11.13
CA ILE A 87 0.33 29.95 -9.83
C ILE A 87 1.83 30.27 -9.87
N ASN A 88 2.19 31.56 -9.94
CA ASN A 88 3.48 32.01 -9.44
C ASN A 88 3.37 32.12 -7.91
N ALA A 89 3.89 31.11 -7.22
CA ALA A 89 3.97 31.07 -5.78
C ALA A 89 5.24 31.78 -5.30
N THR A 90 5.09 32.95 -4.67
CA THR A 90 6.10 33.42 -3.71
C THR A 90 5.89 32.65 -2.40
N VAL A 91 6.73 31.65 -2.22
CA VAL A 91 6.84 30.78 -1.04
C VAL A 91 7.45 31.59 0.11
N SER A 92 6.71 31.74 1.22
CA SER A 92 7.34 32.02 2.52
C SER A 92 7.68 30.68 3.15
N ALA A 93 8.97 30.34 3.16
CA ALA A 93 9.49 29.11 3.71
C ALA A 93 9.75 29.29 5.22
N ALA A 94 9.01 28.57 6.05
CA ALA A 94 9.51 28.12 7.35
C ALA A 94 10.25 26.78 7.13
N PRO A 95 11.35 26.52 7.85
CA PRO A 95 12.29 25.46 7.47
C PRO A 95 11.70 24.08 7.77
N ALA A 96 11.31 23.37 6.72
CA ALA A 96 11.11 21.93 6.76
C ALA A 96 12.47 21.25 6.67
N VAL A 97 12.75 20.34 7.61
CA VAL A 97 13.87 19.41 7.55
C VAL A 97 13.75 18.64 6.22
N THR A 98 14.61 19.00 5.28
CA THR A 98 14.59 18.44 3.92
C THR A 98 15.34 17.11 3.94
N PRO A 99 14.71 15.95 3.67
CA PRO A 99 15.47 14.75 3.37
C PRO A 99 16.28 14.99 2.09
N ALA A 100 17.54 14.53 2.07
CA ALA A 100 18.48 14.76 0.98
C ALA A 100 17.87 14.42 -0.40
N PRO A 101 18.09 15.25 -1.44
CA PRO A 101 17.55 15.00 -2.76
C PRO A 101 18.15 13.72 -3.35
N VAL A 102 17.33 12.69 -3.50
CA VAL A 102 17.70 11.48 -4.26
C VAL A 102 17.95 11.92 -5.71
N ALA A 103 19.17 11.70 -6.20
CA ALA A 103 19.53 12.04 -7.58
C ALA A 103 18.55 11.37 -8.55
N THR A 104 17.92 12.17 -9.42
CA THR A 104 16.97 11.67 -10.42
C THR A 104 17.73 10.83 -11.45
N THR A 105 17.37 9.56 -11.59
CA THR A 105 18.04 8.63 -12.52
C THR A 105 17.47 8.76 -13.94
N ALA A 106 18.18 8.26 -14.95
CA ALA A 106 17.67 8.20 -16.32
C ALA A 106 16.31 7.46 -16.43
N ILE A 107 16.09 6.44 -15.60
CA ILE A 107 14.82 5.71 -15.54
C ILE A 107 13.69 6.61 -15.05
N ASP A 108 13.95 7.50 -14.08
CA ASP A 108 12.93 8.43 -13.56
C ASP A 108 12.47 9.41 -14.63
N HIS A 109 13.42 9.94 -15.42
CA HIS A 109 13.11 10.81 -16.56
C HIS A 109 12.20 10.10 -17.57
N ILE A 110 12.51 8.87 -17.95
CA ILE A 110 11.69 8.08 -18.90
C ILE A 110 10.27 7.87 -18.36
N LEU A 111 10.11 7.62 -17.05
CA LEU A 111 8.80 7.41 -16.45
C LEU A 111 7.96 8.69 -16.44
N LEU A 112 8.59 9.83 -16.11
CA LEU A 112 7.94 11.14 -16.11
C LEU A 112 7.55 11.57 -17.53
N GLU A 113 8.43 11.33 -18.51
CA GLU A 113 8.16 11.63 -19.92
C GLU A 113 6.98 10.83 -20.47
N ARG A 114 6.89 9.53 -20.12
CA ARG A 114 5.77 8.66 -20.52
C ARG A 114 4.44 9.05 -19.89
N LEU A 115 4.46 9.80 -18.80
CA LEU A 115 3.24 10.30 -18.15
C LEU A 115 2.66 11.53 -18.88
N GLN A 116 3.48 12.23 -19.68
CA GLN A 116 3.02 13.38 -20.46
C GLN A 116 1.91 13.02 -21.45
N ALA A 117 1.01 13.96 -21.71
CA ALA A 117 -0.24 13.72 -22.44
C ALA A 117 -0.04 13.00 -23.79
N ALA A 118 0.97 13.43 -24.57
CA ALA A 118 1.28 12.84 -25.88
C ALA A 118 1.57 11.34 -25.79
N HIS A 119 2.35 10.91 -24.80
CA HIS A 119 2.66 9.50 -24.58
C HIS A 119 1.51 8.76 -23.90
N TRP A 120 0.89 9.36 -22.89
CA TRP A 120 -0.17 8.76 -22.09
C TRP A 120 -1.35 8.26 -22.94
N GLN A 121 -1.75 9.04 -23.95
CA GLN A 121 -2.86 8.72 -24.83
C GLN A 121 -2.62 7.45 -25.66
N THR A 122 -1.36 7.17 -26.02
CA THR A 122 -0.99 5.97 -26.80
C THR A 122 -1.00 4.68 -25.98
N LEU A 123 -0.99 4.77 -24.65
CA LEU A 123 -0.91 3.61 -23.78
C LEU A 123 -2.29 2.98 -23.57
N ASN A 124 -2.37 1.65 -23.64
CA ASN A 124 -3.57 0.93 -23.22
C ASN A 124 -3.74 0.92 -21.68
N PRO A 125 -4.92 0.60 -21.14
CA PRO A 125 -5.18 0.67 -19.69
C PRO A 125 -4.23 -0.16 -18.82
N LYS A 126 -3.75 -1.30 -19.34
CA LYS A 126 -2.80 -2.18 -18.63
C LYS A 126 -1.40 -1.57 -18.58
N GLN A 127 -0.95 -0.94 -19.67
CA GLN A 127 0.30 -0.20 -19.72
C GLN A 127 0.26 1.01 -18.79
N ARG A 128 -0.82 1.79 -18.82
CA ARG A 128 -1.08 2.91 -17.91
C ARG A 128 -0.97 2.49 -16.45
N SER A 129 -1.68 1.44 -16.04
CA SER A 129 -1.64 0.94 -14.67
C SER A 129 -0.24 0.49 -14.24
N ARG A 130 0.52 -0.15 -15.14
CA ARG A 130 1.92 -0.57 -14.87
C ARG A 130 2.87 0.62 -14.76
N LEU A 131 2.69 1.64 -15.59
CA LEU A 131 3.47 2.88 -15.54
C LEU A 131 3.24 3.58 -14.20
N ILE A 132 1.97 3.82 -13.83
CA ILE A 132 1.59 4.41 -12.55
C ILE A 132 2.17 3.59 -11.39
N TRP A 133 2.04 2.26 -11.43
CA TRP A 133 2.60 1.39 -10.40
C TRP A 133 4.11 1.58 -10.24
N ARG A 134 4.84 1.66 -11.36
CA ARG A 134 6.30 1.85 -11.36
C ARG A 134 6.70 3.23 -10.82
N ILE A 135 5.93 4.27 -11.10
CA ILE A 135 6.10 5.61 -10.53
C ILE A 135 5.98 5.57 -8.99
N GLY A 136 4.98 4.84 -8.48
CA GLY A 136 4.82 4.62 -7.04
C GLY A 136 5.95 3.80 -6.41
N GLU A 137 6.42 2.74 -7.07
CA GLU A 137 7.58 1.96 -6.61
C GLU A 137 8.81 2.86 -6.39
N ARG A 138 9.02 3.82 -7.30
CA ARG A 138 10.17 4.75 -7.30
C ARG A 138 9.92 6.06 -6.55
N ARG A 139 8.75 6.22 -5.92
CA ARG A 139 8.39 7.37 -5.07
C ARG A 139 8.59 8.74 -5.73
N LEU A 140 8.20 8.88 -7.01
CA LEU A 140 8.44 10.11 -7.77
C LEU A 140 7.43 11.21 -7.41
N SER A 141 7.75 12.04 -6.42
CA SER A 141 6.94 13.19 -5.99
C SER A 141 6.59 14.15 -7.13
N ARG A 142 7.53 14.41 -8.04
CA ARG A 142 7.32 15.27 -9.23
C ARG A 142 6.18 14.81 -10.15
N ALA A 143 5.79 13.53 -10.10
CA ALA A 143 4.68 13.02 -10.89
C ALA A 143 3.31 13.38 -10.30
N VAL A 144 3.24 13.71 -9.01
CA VAL A 144 1.98 13.78 -8.24
C VAL A 144 0.95 14.75 -8.84
N PRO A 145 1.29 15.98 -9.26
CA PRO A 145 0.30 16.89 -9.85
C PRO A 145 -0.40 16.28 -11.08
N LEU A 146 0.37 15.59 -11.94
CA LEU A 146 -0.16 14.92 -13.12
C LEU A 146 -0.97 13.68 -12.74
N LEU A 147 -0.52 12.88 -11.77
CA LEU A 147 -1.28 11.73 -11.27
C LEU A 147 -2.63 12.15 -10.68
N VAL A 148 -2.68 13.25 -9.92
CA VAL A 148 -3.92 13.81 -9.37
C VAL A 148 -4.87 14.22 -10.49
N SER A 149 -4.36 14.86 -11.55
CA SER A 149 -5.19 15.27 -12.68
C SER A 149 -5.87 14.08 -13.40
N LEU A 150 -5.31 12.88 -13.30
CA LEU A 150 -5.80 11.66 -13.96
C LEU A 150 -6.86 10.89 -13.16
N LEU A 151 -7.14 11.29 -11.91
CA LEU A 151 -8.11 10.62 -11.05
C LEU A 151 -9.52 10.67 -11.64
N GLY A 152 -10.22 9.52 -11.62
CA GLY A 152 -11.60 9.40 -12.10
C GLY A 152 -11.76 9.37 -13.62
N GLN A 153 -10.68 9.52 -14.39
CA GLN A 153 -10.71 9.49 -15.87
C GLN A 153 -10.62 8.07 -16.44
N GLY A 154 -10.40 7.06 -15.60
CA GLY A 154 -10.09 5.70 -16.02
C GLY A 154 -10.95 4.63 -15.35
N THR A 155 -10.42 3.41 -15.32
CA THR A 155 -11.06 2.30 -14.60
C THR A 155 -10.79 2.39 -13.10
N SER A 156 -11.59 1.71 -12.26
CA SER A 156 -11.30 1.62 -10.81
C SER A 156 -9.92 1.02 -10.52
N LEU A 157 -9.38 0.16 -11.39
CA LEU A 157 -8.01 -0.36 -11.24
C LEU A 157 -6.95 0.73 -11.48
N GLN A 158 -7.22 1.67 -12.39
CA GLN A 158 -6.37 2.81 -12.62
C GLN A 158 -6.41 3.76 -11.41
N ASP A 159 -7.59 4.11 -10.89
CA ASP A 159 -7.72 4.95 -9.69
C ASP A 159 -7.07 4.31 -8.46
N TYR A 160 -7.22 3.00 -8.29
CA TYR A 160 -6.48 2.24 -7.27
C TYR A 160 -4.96 2.40 -7.43
N SER A 161 -4.47 2.30 -8.67
CA SER A 161 -3.04 2.44 -8.96
C SER A 161 -2.56 3.87 -8.74
N LEU A 162 -3.37 4.87 -9.08
CA LEU A 162 -3.09 6.29 -8.85
C LEU A 162 -3.00 6.60 -7.35
N ALA A 163 -3.96 6.16 -6.55
CA ALA A 163 -3.92 6.32 -5.10
C ALA A 163 -2.66 5.67 -4.49
N TYR A 164 -2.34 4.44 -4.90
CA TYR A 164 -1.09 3.79 -4.49
C TYR A 164 0.14 4.62 -4.83
N ALA A 165 0.25 5.10 -6.07
CA ALA A 165 1.41 5.86 -6.52
C ALA A 165 1.53 7.22 -5.82
N ILE A 166 0.42 7.94 -5.64
CA ILE A 166 0.36 9.23 -4.95
C ILE A 166 0.80 9.07 -3.49
N GLY A 167 0.22 8.13 -2.75
CA GLY A 167 0.59 7.91 -1.35
C GLY A 167 2.04 7.45 -1.17
N ARG A 168 2.60 6.73 -2.15
CA ARG A 168 4.02 6.33 -2.15
C ARG A 168 4.98 7.45 -2.51
N ALA A 169 4.54 8.38 -3.35
CA ALA A 169 5.33 9.52 -3.78
C ALA A 169 5.47 10.59 -2.69
N GLY A 170 4.57 10.60 -1.69
CA GLY A 170 4.76 11.34 -0.44
C GLY A 170 4.52 12.84 -0.52
N ASP A 171 3.91 13.34 -1.58
CA ASP A 171 3.60 14.78 -1.73
C ASP A 171 2.27 15.13 -1.02
N ALA A 172 2.38 15.84 0.10
CA ALA A 172 1.24 16.26 0.92
C ALA A 172 0.23 17.15 0.18
N GLY A 173 0.61 17.78 -0.93
CA GLY A 173 -0.30 18.57 -1.78
C GLY A 173 -1.47 17.75 -2.35
N ALA A 174 -1.36 16.42 -2.38
CA ALA A 174 -2.44 15.54 -2.85
C ALA A 174 -3.41 15.06 -1.76
N LEU A 175 -3.30 15.55 -0.52
CA LEU A 175 -4.11 15.10 0.61
C LEU A 175 -5.62 15.25 0.36
N GLN A 176 -6.06 16.43 -0.09
CA GLN A 176 -7.46 16.69 -0.42
C GLN A 176 -7.96 15.77 -1.56
N ALA A 177 -7.13 15.53 -2.58
CA ALA A 177 -7.48 14.66 -3.69
C ALA A 177 -7.67 13.20 -3.23
N MET A 178 -6.88 12.71 -2.27
CA MET A 178 -7.04 11.37 -1.69
C MET A 178 -8.31 11.27 -0.84
N GLN A 179 -8.65 12.31 -0.08
CA GLN A 179 -9.90 12.37 0.67
C GLN A 179 -11.12 12.37 -0.26
N GLU A 180 -11.10 13.14 -1.34
CA GLU A 180 -12.18 13.17 -2.32
C GLU A 180 -12.33 11.83 -3.05
N LEU A 181 -11.22 11.19 -3.45
CA LEU A 181 -11.27 9.88 -4.08
C LEU A 181 -11.84 8.82 -3.13
N GLN A 182 -11.48 8.88 -1.84
CA GLN A 182 -12.03 8.00 -0.81
C GLN A 182 -13.54 8.16 -0.67
N GLN A 183 -14.06 9.39 -0.69
CA GLN A 183 -15.49 9.66 -0.49
C GLN A 183 -16.34 9.39 -1.73
N ARG A 184 -15.84 9.72 -2.93
CA ARG A 184 -16.62 9.67 -4.18
C ARG A 184 -16.57 8.32 -4.88
N SER A 185 -15.53 7.51 -4.66
CA SER A 185 -15.39 6.24 -5.37
C SER A 185 -16.47 5.24 -4.93
N GLY A 186 -17.17 4.62 -5.88
CA GLY A 186 -18.08 3.50 -5.62
C GLY A 186 -17.37 2.16 -5.39
N ASN A 187 -16.04 2.11 -5.50
CA ASN A 187 -15.27 0.87 -5.36
C ASN A 187 -14.51 0.83 -4.03
N LEU A 188 -14.89 -0.09 -3.14
CA LEU A 188 -14.29 -0.23 -1.81
C LEU A 188 -12.76 -0.43 -1.82
N SER A 189 -12.21 -1.11 -2.83
CA SER A 189 -10.74 -1.26 -2.92
C SER A 189 -10.04 0.06 -3.23
N VAL A 190 -10.66 0.91 -4.04
CA VAL A 190 -10.16 2.27 -4.33
C VAL A 190 -10.29 3.14 -3.08
N GLN A 191 -11.45 3.13 -2.41
CA GLN A 191 -11.66 3.90 -1.18
C GLN A 191 -10.59 3.58 -0.13
N ARG A 192 -10.35 2.28 0.09
CA ARG A 192 -9.35 1.79 1.03
C ARG A 192 -7.91 2.17 0.66
N MET A 193 -7.57 2.12 -0.63
CA MET A 193 -6.24 2.54 -1.09
C MET A 193 -6.07 4.07 -1.01
N ALA A 194 -7.12 4.83 -1.31
CA ALA A 194 -7.15 6.28 -1.14
C ALA A 194 -7.00 6.69 0.34
N GLN A 195 -7.65 5.95 1.25
CA GLN A 195 -7.44 6.12 2.70
C GLN A 195 -5.98 5.89 3.06
N GLN A 196 -5.37 4.76 2.65
CA GLN A 196 -3.96 4.51 2.92
C GLN A 196 -3.04 5.59 2.34
N ALA A 197 -3.35 6.08 1.15
CA ALA A 197 -2.62 7.20 0.55
C ALA A 197 -2.76 8.47 1.37
N TRP A 198 -3.98 8.83 1.79
CA TRP A 198 -4.22 9.97 2.69
C TRP A 198 -3.42 9.84 3.98
N TRP A 199 -3.41 8.66 4.60
CA TRP A 199 -2.64 8.39 5.82
C TRP A 199 -1.12 8.50 5.60
N GLN A 200 -0.59 8.16 4.43
CA GLN A 200 0.83 8.38 4.14
C GLN A 200 1.19 9.87 3.99
N LEU A 201 0.23 10.69 3.54
CA LEU A 201 0.43 12.12 3.27
C LEU A 201 0.08 13.03 4.46
N ALA A 202 -0.79 12.57 5.36
CA ALA A 202 -1.31 13.33 6.47
C ALA A 202 -0.24 13.64 7.54
N SER A 203 -0.36 14.83 8.14
CA SER A 203 0.43 15.22 9.31
C SER A 203 0.12 14.32 10.51
N ARG A 204 0.98 14.37 11.52
CA ARG A 204 0.78 13.63 12.77
C ARG A 204 -0.55 13.99 13.43
N GLU A 205 -0.87 15.28 13.52
CA GLU A 205 -2.11 15.78 14.14
C GLU A 205 -3.34 15.30 13.36
N GLN A 206 -3.28 15.33 12.03
CA GLN A 206 -4.36 14.84 11.17
C GLN A 206 -4.61 13.34 11.37
N LYS A 207 -3.53 12.54 11.47
CA LYS A 207 -3.62 11.09 11.76
C LYS A 207 -4.24 10.83 13.12
N GLN A 208 -3.79 11.55 14.16
CA GLN A 208 -4.32 11.43 15.51
C GLN A 208 -5.81 11.79 15.56
N GLN A 209 -6.21 12.90 14.93
CA GLN A 209 -7.62 13.29 14.85
C GLN A 209 -8.47 12.26 14.10
N ALA A 210 -7.96 11.72 12.99
CA ALA A 210 -8.64 10.67 12.23
C ALA A 210 -8.75 9.37 13.04
N ALA A 211 -7.73 8.99 13.81
CA ALA A 211 -7.75 7.83 14.70
C ALA A 211 -8.81 7.99 15.81
N HIS A 212 -8.85 9.13 16.51
CA HIS A 212 -9.89 9.40 17.49
C HIS A 212 -11.29 9.32 16.87
N SER A 213 -11.48 9.92 15.70
CA SER A 213 -12.76 9.86 14.97
C SER A 213 -13.17 8.42 14.61
N LEU A 214 -12.22 7.54 14.32
CA LEU A 214 -12.49 6.11 14.08
C LEU A 214 -12.91 5.39 15.36
N ILE A 215 -12.21 5.67 16.47
CA ILE A 215 -12.50 5.08 17.79
C ILE A 215 -13.88 5.52 18.28
N ASP A 216 -14.24 6.80 18.11
CA ASP A 216 -15.54 7.35 18.51
C ASP A 216 -16.72 6.71 17.76
N GLN A 217 -16.47 6.18 16.56
CA GLN A 217 -17.48 5.50 15.74
C GLN A 217 -17.61 4.01 16.05
N TRP A 218 -16.77 3.45 16.93
CA TRP A 218 -16.87 2.04 17.29
C TRP A 218 -18.12 1.74 18.12
N PRO A 219 -18.63 0.50 18.08
CA PRO A 219 -19.69 0.07 18.97
C PRO A 219 -19.27 0.26 20.44
N ARG A 220 -20.19 0.71 21.30
CA ARG A 220 -19.93 1.02 22.71
C ARG A 220 -19.08 -0.01 23.45
N LYS A 221 -19.37 -1.31 23.27
CA LYS A 221 -18.62 -2.40 23.91
C LYS A 221 -17.15 -2.48 23.48
N VAL A 222 -16.86 -2.13 22.23
CA VAL A 222 -15.50 -2.05 21.69
C VAL A 222 -14.80 -0.82 22.25
N CYS A 223 -15.49 0.33 22.37
CA CYS A 223 -14.92 1.52 23.02
C CYS A 223 -14.60 1.27 24.50
N GLU A 224 -15.51 0.65 25.25
CA GLU A 224 -15.30 0.27 26.66
C GLU A 224 -14.07 -0.65 26.80
N ALA A 225 -13.93 -1.65 25.92
CA ALA A 225 -12.77 -2.53 25.92
C ALA A 225 -11.47 -1.82 25.49
N TRP A 226 -11.55 -0.87 24.56
CA TRP A 226 -10.40 -0.06 24.16
C TRP A 226 -9.86 0.74 25.35
N GLN A 227 -10.71 1.26 26.22
CA GLN A 227 -10.29 2.03 27.40
C GLN A 227 -9.53 1.20 28.44
N THR A 228 -9.75 -0.11 28.53
CA THR A 228 -9.02 -0.97 29.49
C THR A 228 -7.56 -1.16 29.12
N GLN A 229 -7.20 -0.87 27.86
CA GLN A 229 -5.88 -1.11 27.28
C GLN A 229 -5.38 -2.56 27.41
N GLU A 230 -6.31 -3.51 27.60
CA GLU A 230 -6.01 -4.93 27.74
C GLU A 230 -6.30 -5.67 26.43
N GLU A 231 -5.31 -6.42 25.94
CA GLU A 231 -5.41 -7.14 24.68
C GLU A 231 -6.51 -8.21 24.68
N SER A 232 -6.63 -8.96 25.77
CA SER A 232 -7.61 -10.05 25.89
C SER A 232 -9.06 -9.52 25.84
N THR A 233 -9.32 -8.42 26.55
CA THR A 233 -10.63 -7.76 26.59
C THR A 233 -10.99 -7.19 25.22
N MET A 234 -10.02 -6.54 24.55
CA MET A 234 -10.24 -5.97 23.23
C MET A 234 -10.54 -7.04 22.18
N LEU A 235 -9.81 -8.16 22.20
CA LEU A 235 -10.07 -9.29 21.31
C LEU A 235 -11.46 -9.90 21.53
N ALA A 236 -11.87 -10.06 22.79
CA ALA A 236 -13.21 -10.56 23.13
C ALA A 236 -14.32 -9.61 22.62
N ALA A 237 -14.14 -8.29 22.80
CA ALA A 237 -15.10 -7.29 22.33
C ALA A 237 -15.21 -7.25 20.79
N LEU A 238 -14.07 -7.36 20.08
CA LEU A 238 -14.05 -7.43 18.62
C LEU A 238 -14.72 -8.70 18.09
N LEU A 239 -14.52 -9.85 18.76
CA LEU A 239 -15.18 -11.10 18.42
C LEU A 239 -16.71 -10.99 18.55
N LEU A 240 -17.19 -10.41 19.66
CA LEU A 240 -18.63 -10.15 19.86
C LEU A 240 -19.18 -9.18 18.81
N ALA A 241 -18.43 -8.15 18.43
CA ALA A 241 -18.85 -7.20 17.39
C ALA A 241 -18.93 -7.83 16.00
N GLU A 242 -18.02 -8.76 15.66
CA GLU A 242 -18.08 -9.56 14.43
C GLU A 242 -19.32 -10.46 14.42
N GLN A 243 -19.59 -11.15 15.53
CA GLN A 243 -20.76 -12.04 15.67
C GLN A 243 -22.08 -11.29 15.48
N HIS A 244 -22.20 -10.09 16.06
CA HIS A 244 -23.37 -9.23 15.91
C HIS A 244 -23.37 -8.39 14.63
N ARG A 245 -22.31 -8.48 13.81
CA ARG A 245 -22.09 -7.68 12.60
C ARG A 245 -22.16 -6.16 12.83
N SER A 246 -21.91 -5.71 14.06
CA SER A 246 -21.88 -4.29 14.41
C SER A 246 -20.56 -3.63 14.02
N LEU A 247 -19.47 -4.40 13.96
CA LEU A 247 -18.19 -3.98 13.40
C LEU A 247 -17.48 -5.21 12.82
N ARG A 248 -17.39 -5.27 11.49
CA ARG A 248 -16.86 -6.49 10.82
C ARG A 248 -15.34 -6.57 10.86
N LEU A 249 -14.77 -7.77 10.83
CA LEU A 249 -13.32 -8.02 10.78
C LEU A 249 -12.63 -7.34 9.59
N ASP A 250 -13.32 -7.27 8.44
CA ASP A 250 -12.81 -6.57 7.26
C ASP A 250 -12.95 -5.05 7.34
N GLN A 251 -13.40 -4.51 8.47
CA GLN A 251 -13.41 -3.11 8.86
C GLN A 251 -12.51 -2.86 10.09
N SER A 252 -12.68 -3.62 11.18
CA SER A 252 -11.97 -3.40 12.45
C SER A 252 -10.46 -3.59 12.32
N LEU A 253 -9.99 -4.66 11.68
CA LEU A 253 -8.54 -4.89 11.51
C LEU A 253 -7.87 -3.79 10.68
N PRO A 254 -8.43 -3.37 9.52
CA PRO A 254 -7.98 -2.16 8.83
C PRO A 254 -7.94 -0.90 9.70
N GLN A 255 -8.93 -0.67 10.57
CA GLN A 255 -8.97 0.51 11.44
C GLN A 255 -7.88 0.44 12.53
N LEU A 256 -7.70 -0.73 13.15
CA LEU A 256 -6.61 -0.96 14.11
C LEU A 256 -5.24 -0.77 13.46
N ASP A 257 -5.06 -1.21 12.22
CA ASP A 257 -3.82 -0.98 11.45
C ASP A 257 -3.54 0.51 11.27
N LEU A 258 -4.57 1.33 10.98
CA LEU A 258 -4.41 2.78 10.89
C LEU A 258 -4.08 3.41 12.26
N ILE A 259 -4.76 2.99 13.32
CA ILE A 259 -4.52 3.46 14.70
C ILE A 259 -3.11 3.09 15.17
N ALA A 260 -2.60 1.92 14.80
CA ALA A 260 -1.23 1.50 15.09
C ALA A 260 -0.17 2.45 14.50
N HIS A 261 -0.53 3.20 13.46
CA HIS A 261 0.32 4.19 12.78
C HIS A 261 -0.07 5.64 13.08
N ALA A 262 -0.97 5.88 14.03
CA ALA A 262 -1.43 7.21 14.39
C ALA A 262 -0.57 7.92 15.46
N GLU A 263 0.41 7.22 16.06
CA GLU A 263 1.27 7.76 17.13
C GLU A 263 0.46 8.27 18.34
N LEU A 264 -0.59 7.53 18.71
CA LEU A 264 -1.33 7.70 19.95
C LEU A 264 -0.67 6.87 21.07
N PRO A 265 -0.88 7.21 22.35
CA PRO A 265 -0.43 6.39 23.48
C PRO A 265 -0.88 4.92 23.39
N GLU A 266 -2.06 4.69 22.81
CA GLU A 266 -2.69 3.37 22.66
C GLU A 266 -2.28 2.65 21.36
N SER A 267 -1.55 3.31 20.44
CA SER A 267 -1.07 2.70 19.19
C SER A 267 -0.30 1.39 19.38
N PRO A 268 0.52 1.20 20.44
CA PRO A 268 1.18 -0.09 20.71
C PRO A 268 0.20 -1.25 20.92
N LEU A 269 -0.96 -1.03 21.56
CA LEU A 269 -1.98 -2.06 21.73
C LEU A 269 -2.60 -2.46 20.39
N ALA A 270 -3.00 -1.48 19.56
CA ALA A 270 -3.49 -1.75 18.22
C ALA A 270 -2.47 -2.54 17.39
N ARG A 271 -1.18 -2.16 17.50
CA ARG A 271 -0.10 -2.86 16.81
C ARG A 271 0.02 -4.33 17.23
N ARG A 272 0.02 -4.61 18.54
CA ARG A 272 0.05 -5.99 19.05
C ARG A 272 -1.12 -6.82 18.53
N ILE A 273 -2.33 -6.29 18.63
CA ILE A 273 -3.55 -6.97 18.14
C ILE A 273 -3.44 -7.28 16.65
N VAL A 274 -3.03 -6.31 15.83
CA VAL A 274 -2.90 -6.49 14.37
C VAL A 274 -1.87 -7.58 14.05
N LEU A 275 -0.72 -7.60 14.73
CA LEU A 275 0.30 -8.62 14.53
C LEU A 275 -0.17 -10.01 14.98
N ALA A 276 -0.74 -10.12 16.18
CA ALA A 276 -1.28 -11.37 16.71
C ALA A 276 -2.38 -11.95 15.80
N GLN A 277 -3.28 -11.10 15.30
CA GLN A 277 -4.32 -11.51 14.34
C GLN A 277 -3.74 -11.85 12.97
N ALA A 278 -2.72 -11.11 12.51
CA ALA A 278 -2.02 -11.44 11.28
C ALA A 278 -1.42 -12.84 11.34
N GLU A 279 -0.86 -13.26 12.47
CA GLU A 279 -0.28 -14.58 12.70
C GLU A 279 -1.33 -15.70 12.80
N THR A 280 -2.38 -15.48 13.59
CA THR A 280 -3.26 -16.58 14.05
C THR A 280 -4.57 -16.71 13.28
N LEU A 281 -5.12 -15.63 12.73
CA LEU A 281 -6.48 -15.61 12.19
C LEU A 281 -6.65 -16.55 10.99
N ALA A 282 -7.56 -17.53 11.06
CA ALA A 282 -7.77 -18.49 9.98
C ALA A 282 -8.10 -17.78 8.63
N ILE A 283 -7.52 -18.27 7.53
CA ILE A 283 -7.72 -17.68 6.19
C ILE A 283 -9.06 -18.15 5.59
N LEU A 284 -10.15 -17.67 6.19
CA LEU A 284 -11.53 -17.91 5.80
C LEU A 284 -12.14 -16.69 5.07
N PRO A 285 -13.32 -16.81 4.46
CA PRO A 285 -14.02 -15.64 3.91
C PRO A 285 -14.30 -14.58 4.99
N GLY A 286 -14.33 -13.30 4.60
CA GLY A 286 -14.31 -12.18 5.55
C GLY A 286 -12.90 -11.90 6.07
N ALA A 287 -12.35 -12.77 6.92
CA ALA A 287 -10.99 -12.66 7.48
C ALA A 287 -9.92 -12.46 6.40
N PHE A 288 -9.96 -13.25 5.32
CA PHE A 288 -9.01 -13.11 4.21
C PHE A 288 -9.07 -11.75 3.52
N ARG A 289 -10.24 -11.06 3.50
CA ARG A 289 -10.32 -9.71 2.93
C ARG A 289 -9.54 -8.71 3.77
N ALA A 290 -9.67 -8.81 5.08
CA ALA A 290 -8.90 -8.03 6.04
C ALA A 290 -7.40 -8.30 5.86
N LEU A 291 -6.98 -9.57 5.93
CA LEU A 291 -5.57 -9.96 5.80
C LEU A 291 -4.96 -9.54 4.45
N ARG A 292 -5.70 -9.68 3.34
CA ARG A 292 -5.24 -9.23 2.02
C ARG A 292 -5.11 -7.71 1.94
N TYR A 293 -5.98 -6.97 2.61
CA TYR A 293 -5.86 -5.52 2.70
C TYR A 293 -4.63 -5.13 3.53
N LEU A 294 -4.47 -5.69 4.73
CA LEU A 294 -3.30 -5.45 5.59
C LEU A 294 -2.00 -5.77 4.86
N TYR A 295 -1.93 -6.89 4.14
CA TYR A 295 -0.75 -7.25 3.34
C TYR A 295 -0.39 -6.16 2.31
N LYS A 296 -1.40 -5.63 1.60
CA LYS A 296 -1.19 -4.59 0.59
C LYS A 296 -0.85 -3.24 1.22
N ALA A 297 -1.43 -2.93 2.36
CA ALA A 297 -1.20 -1.69 3.10
C ALA A 297 0.21 -1.69 3.70
N ALA A 298 0.63 -2.79 4.33
CA ALA A 298 1.99 -3.00 4.81
C ALA A 298 3.02 -2.91 3.68
N GLU A 299 2.75 -3.54 2.52
CA GLU A 299 3.60 -3.45 1.32
C GLU A 299 3.73 -2.01 0.80
N MET A 300 2.65 -1.23 0.85
CA MET A 300 2.67 0.18 0.46
C MET A 300 3.54 1.00 1.41
N ARG A 301 3.33 0.89 2.72
CA ARG A 301 4.04 1.66 3.74
C ARG A 301 5.50 1.22 3.91
N GLY A 302 5.83 -0.02 3.56
CA GLY A 302 7.12 -0.63 3.89
C GLY A 302 7.17 -1.17 5.32
N ASP A 303 6.01 -1.52 5.91
CA ASP A 303 5.94 -2.21 7.20
C ASP A 303 6.42 -3.65 7.04
N ALA A 304 7.73 -3.85 7.24
CA ALA A 304 8.41 -5.10 7.00
C ALA A 304 7.84 -6.25 7.84
N MET A 305 7.57 -6.01 9.12
CA MET A 305 7.14 -7.05 10.07
C MET A 305 5.75 -7.59 9.72
N LEU A 306 4.74 -6.72 9.59
CA LEU A 306 3.38 -7.15 9.25
C LEU A 306 3.35 -7.79 7.86
N TRP A 307 4.08 -7.22 6.91
CA TRP A 307 4.19 -7.80 5.58
C TRP A 307 4.85 -9.19 5.59
N GLY A 308 5.94 -9.36 6.36
CA GLY A 308 6.69 -10.61 6.46
C GLY A 308 5.84 -11.75 7.03
N ILE A 309 5.11 -11.49 8.12
CA ILE A 309 4.15 -12.41 8.71
C ILE A 309 3.12 -12.85 7.66
N LEU A 310 2.44 -11.89 7.01
CA LEU A 310 1.40 -12.21 6.03
C LEU A 310 1.94 -12.90 4.79
N ALA A 311 3.14 -12.54 4.32
CA ALA A 311 3.81 -13.20 3.21
C ALA A 311 4.10 -14.67 3.52
N GLN A 312 4.60 -14.98 4.73
CA GLN A 312 4.80 -16.36 5.17
C GLN A 312 3.48 -17.10 5.25
N ARG A 313 2.43 -16.50 5.82
CA ARG A 313 1.13 -17.18 5.92
C ARG A 313 0.55 -17.53 4.56
N PHE A 314 0.77 -16.67 3.57
CA PHE A 314 0.36 -16.97 2.21
C PHE A 314 1.24 -18.04 1.53
N GLU A 315 2.45 -18.26 2.04
CA GLU A 315 3.33 -19.33 1.61
C GLU A 315 2.90 -20.69 2.18
N THR A 316 2.54 -20.73 3.46
CA THR A 316 2.40 -21.98 4.25
C THR A 316 0.97 -22.49 4.34
N VAL A 317 -0.03 -21.59 4.40
CA VAL A 317 -1.44 -22.00 4.46
C VAL A 317 -1.88 -22.56 3.10
N THR A 318 -2.50 -23.75 3.15
CA THR A 318 -3.05 -24.40 1.96
C THR A 318 -4.23 -23.61 1.42
N ALA A 319 -4.35 -23.54 0.09
CA ALA A 319 -5.47 -22.84 -0.55
C ALA A 319 -6.81 -23.53 -0.23
N GLY A 320 -7.85 -22.74 0.02
CA GLY A 320 -9.18 -23.24 0.39
C GLY A 320 -9.91 -23.99 -0.74
N ASN A 321 -9.46 -23.85 -1.99
CA ASN A 321 -9.98 -24.63 -3.11
C ASN A 321 -8.93 -24.85 -4.22
N ARG A 322 -9.16 -25.88 -5.05
CA ARG A 322 -8.41 -26.11 -6.28
C ARG A 322 -8.75 -24.97 -7.27
N GLY A 323 -7.90 -23.96 -7.33
CA GLY A 323 -8.06 -22.83 -8.25
C GLY A 323 -8.19 -23.32 -9.70
N GLY A 324 -9.10 -22.71 -10.48
CA GLY A 324 -9.41 -23.13 -11.85
C GLY A 324 -10.87 -23.48 -12.08
N ALA A 325 -11.61 -23.78 -11.01
CA ALA A 325 -13.03 -24.11 -11.11
C ALA A 325 -13.84 -22.90 -11.63
N ARG A 326 -14.50 -23.07 -12.78
CA ARG A 326 -15.45 -22.07 -13.32
C ARG A 326 -16.71 -21.98 -12.45
N HIS A 327 -17.11 -23.10 -11.87
CA HIS A 327 -18.26 -23.24 -10.99
C HIS A 327 -17.87 -23.93 -9.69
N LEU A 328 -18.60 -23.63 -8.62
CA LEU A 328 -18.49 -24.21 -7.29
C LEU A 328 -19.80 -24.92 -6.97
N TRP A 329 -19.74 -26.08 -6.32
CA TRP A 329 -20.93 -26.70 -5.76
C TRP A 329 -21.18 -26.15 -4.36
N LEU A 330 -22.20 -25.32 -4.21
CA LEU A 330 -22.60 -24.66 -2.95
C LEU A 330 -24.12 -24.77 -2.79
N ASP A 331 -24.60 -25.12 -1.59
CA ASP A 331 -26.03 -25.29 -1.29
C ASP A 331 -26.79 -26.14 -2.32
N ARG A 332 -26.21 -27.29 -2.70
CA ARG A 332 -26.79 -28.22 -3.70
C ARG A 332 -27.02 -27.60 -5.09
N ARG A 333 -26.28 -26.54 -5.45
CA ARG A 333 -26.28 -25.94 -6.79
C ARG A 333 -24.89 -25.55 -7.26
N TRP A 334 -24.72 -25.47 -8.58
CA TRP A 334 -23.50 -24.91 -9.20
C TRP A 334 -23.59 -23.38 -9.25
N VAL A 335 -22.63 -22.71 -8.62
CA VAL A 335 -22.51 -21.23 -8.60
C VAL A 335 -21.23 -20.81 -9.32
N PRO A 336 -21.26 -19.82 -10.24
CA PRO A 336 -20.04 -19.33 -10.88
C PRO A 336 -19.03 -18.78 -9.87
N TYR A 337 -17.78 -19.28 -9.91
CA TYR A 337 -16.74 -18.89 -8.94
C TYR A 337 -16.52 -17.37 -8.91
N ARG A 338 -16.49 -16.72 -10.08
CA ARG A 338 -16.24 -15.28 -10.18
C ARG A 338 -17.31 -14.47 -9.46
N GLN A 339 -18.57 -14.86 -9.59
CA GLN A 339 -19.70 -14.17 -8.97
C GLN A 339 -19.67 -14.36 -7.45
N GLU A 340 -19.47 -15.60 -6.98
CA GLU A 340 -19.36 -15.91 -5.55
C GLU A 340 -18.15 -15.22 -4.90
N ALA A 341 -17.00 -15.13 -5.58
CA ALA A 341 -15.81 -14.46 -5.05
C ALA A 341 -15.95 -12.92 -4.96
N GLN A 342 -16.86 -12.33 -5.74
CA GLN A 342 -17.12 -10.89 -5.78
C GLN A 342 -18.25 -10.44 -4.86
N SER A 343 -19.10 -11.34 -4.37
CA SER A 343 -20.26 -11.00 -3.52
C SER A 343 -19.83 -10.54 -2.13
N ASP A 344 -20.55 -9.61 -1.50
CA ASP A 344 -20.18 -9.10 -0.16
C ASP A 344 -20.18 -10.18 0.93
N ASN A 345 -20.98 -11.23 0.75
CA ASN A 345 -21.06 -12.39 1.62
C ASN A 345 -20.39 -13.63 1.01
N SER A 346 -19.29 -13.42 0.28
CA SER A 346 -18.54 -14.51 -0.36
C SER A 346 -18.22 -15.62 0.63
N ARG A 347 -18.50 -16.86 0.24
CA ARG A 347 -18.18 -18.07 0.99
C ARG A 347 -16.90 -18.74 0.52
N VAL A 348 -16.21 -18.12 -0.44
CA VAL A 348 -14.91 -18.59 -0.91
C VAL A 348 -13.83 -17.56 -0.64
N ALA A 349 -12.71 -18.05 -0.15
CA ALA A 349 -11.51 -17.26 0.05
C ALA A 349 -10.29 -18.02 -0.45
N TYR A 350 -9.24 -17.26 -0.74
CA TYR A 350 -7.89 -17.79 -0.78
C TYR A 350 -7.70 -19.05 -1.66
N SER A 351 -8.12 -18.94 -2.92
CA SER A 351 -7.94 -19.99 -3.93
C SER A 351 -6.46 -20.22 -4.29
N LYS A 352 -6.17 -21.35 -4.95
CA LYS A 352 -4.82 -21.64 -5.46
C LYS A 352 -4.26 -20.49 -6.33
N PHE A 353 -5.08 -19.89 -7.19
CA PHE A 353 -4.64 -18.75 -8.00
C PHE A 353 -4.32 -17.52 -7.17
N THR A 354 -5.13 -17.23 -6.15
CA THR A 354 -4.89 -16.11 -5.24
C THR A 354 -3.61 -16.32 -4.43
N ARG A 355 -3.42 -17.53 -3.90
CA ARG A 355 -2.17 -17.92 -3.22
C ARG A 355 -0.96 -17.77 -4.12
N ASP A 356 -1.00 -18.37 -5.32
CA ASP A 356 0.11 -18.31 -6.27
C ASP A 356 0.38 -16.87 -6.75
N TYR A 357 -0.65 -16.03 -6.86
CA TYR A 357 -0.51 -14.61 -7.14
C TYR A 357 0.22 -13.86 -6.01
N LEU A 358 -0.20 -14.07 -4.75
CA LEU A 358 0.36 -13.39 -3.59
C LEU A 358 1.84 -13.77 -3.39
N ARG A 359 2.19 -15.06 -3.47
CA ARG A 359 3.58 -15.53 -3.37
C ARG A 359 4.49 -14.90 -4.43
N ARG A 360 4.04 -14.88 -5.70
CA ARG A 360 4.77 -14.23 -6.80
C ARG A 360 4.80 -12.72 -6.66
N ARG A 361 3.80 -12.12 -6.02
CA ARG A 361 3.77 -10.69 -5.72
C ARG A 361 4.81 -10.36 -4.67
N SER A 362 4.91 -11.13 -3.59
CA SER A 362 5.92 -10.92 -2.55
C SER A 362 7.33 -10.92 -3.14
N TRP A 363 7.65 -11.90 -3.98
CA TRP A 363 8.94 -11.93 -4.68
C TRP A 363 9.15 -10.73 -5.62
N ARG A 364 8.11 -10.31 -6.35
CA ARG A 364 8.22 -9.13 -7.22
C ARG A 364 8.52 -7.88 -6.43
N THR A 365 7.86 -7.68 -5.30
CA THR A 365 8.08 -6.57 -4.39
C THR A 365 9.53 -6.52 -3.92
N LEU A 366 10.05 -7.63 -3.38
CA LEU A 366 11.45 -7.72 -2.95
C LEU A 366 12.44 -7.46 -4.10
N ARG A 367 12.21 -8.06 -5.27
CA ARG A 367 13.06 -7.81 -6.45
C ARG A 367 13.08 -6.34 -6.87
N ARG A 368 11.96 -5.62 -6.73
CA ARG A 368 11.92 -4.18 -7.04
C ARG A 368 12.65 -3.37 -5.98
N LEU A 369 12.46 -3.68 -4.71
CA LEU A 369 13.21 -3.03 -3.63
C LEU A 369 14.71 -3.24 -3.78
N ALA A 370 15.17 -4.45 -4.11
CA ALA A 370 16.60 -4.69 -4.32
C ALA A 370 17.22 -3.81 -5.44
N GLN A 371 16.40 -3.34 -6.38
CA GLN A 371 16.83 -2.45 -7.47
C GLN A 371 16.76 -0.96 -7.08
N ASP A 372 15.78 -0.59 -6.25
CA ASP A 372 15.40 0.81 -6.03
C ASP A 372 15.75 1.32 -4.61
N ASP A 373 15.78 0.44 -3.61
CA ASP A 373 15.97 0.74 -2.18
C ASP A 373 16.54 -0.52 -1.45
N PRO A 374 17.86 -0.75 -1.51
CA PRO A 374 18.51 -1.93 -0.90
C PRO A 374 18.23 -2.08 0.61
N SER A 375 18.14 -0.97 1.35
CA SER A 375 17.84 -0.98 2.78
C SER A 375 16.43 -1.48 3.06
N ALA A 376 15.43 -0.99 2.31
CA ALA A 376 14.06 -1.50 2.42
C ALA A 376 13.94 -2.97 1.97
N TYR A 377 14.73 -3.39 0.97
CA TYR A 377 14.82 -4.80 0.60
C TYR A 377 15.31 -5.66 1.76
N VAL A 378 16.43 -5.28 2.39
CA VAL A 378 17.02 -6.02 3.52
C VAL A 378 16.03 -6.10 4.68
N ALA A 379 15.37 -4.99 5.04
CA ALA A 379 14.36 -4.98 6.11
C ALA A 379 13.19 -5.93 5.81
N MET A 380 12.58 -5.85 4.62
CA MET A 380 11.45 -6.69 4.24
C MET A 380 11.83 -8.16 4.05
N ALA A 381 13.01 -8.44 3.49
CA ALA A 381 13.52 -9.80 3.34
C ALA A 381 13.79 -10.43 4.72
N THR A 382 14.41 -9.68 5.64
CA THR A 382 14.65 -10.11 7.02
C THR A 382 13.35 -10.48 7.72
N SER A 383 12.34 -9.61 7.69
CA SER A 383 11.05 -9.93 8.31
C SER A 383 10.35 -11.14 7.67
N ALA A 384 10.46 -11.35 6.36
CA ALA A 384 9.91 -12.54 5.72
C ALA A 384 10.66 -13.83 6.11
N LEU A 385 11.99 -13.76 6.31
CA LEU A 385 12.80 -14.89 6.75
C LEU A 385 12.59 -15.21 8.23
N LEU A 386 12.46 -14.19 9.10
CA LEU A 386 12.12 -14.37 10.52
C LEU A 386 10.76 -15.05 10.72
N ALA A 387 9.81 -14.80 9.82
CA ALA A 387 8.51 -15.45 9.87
C ALA A 387 8.55 -16.94 9.51
N MET A 388 9.63 -17.47 8.93
CA MET A 388 9.76 -18.88 8.56
C MET A 388 10.04 -19.76 9.78
N ASP A 389 9.49 -20.97 9.78
CA ASP A 389 9.56 -21.89 10.91
C ASP A 389 9.67 -23.34 10.40
N ASP A 390 10.67 -24.08 10.87
CA ASP A 390 10.90 -25.48 10.52
C ASP A 390 9.75 -26.40 10.91
N ALA A 391 8.90 -26.02 11.88
CA ALA A 391 7.66 -26.72 12.20
C ALA A 391 6.70 -26.83 10.99
N GLN A 392 6.86 -25.96 9.99
CA GLN A 392 6.06 -25.96 8.76
C GLN A 392 6.79 -26.61 7.56
N ALA A 393 8.03 -27.08 7.76
CA ALA A 393 8.79 -27.76 6.74
C ALA A 393 8.16 -29.13 6.39
N LYS A 394 8.48 -29.65 5.21
CA LYS A 394 8.03 -30.98 4.78
C LYS A 394 9.17 -31.99 4.86
N ALA A 395 8.86 -33.27 4.85
CA ALA A 395 9.87 -34.30 4.66
C ALA A 395 10.55 -34.12 3.29
N ALA A 396 11.88 -34.30 3.26
CA ALA A 396 12.63 -34.37 2.02
C ALA A 396 12.12 -35.56 1.17
N SER A 397 12.14 -35.42 -0.15
CA SER A 397 11.67 -36.48 -1.05
C SER A 397 12.45 -36.48 -2.36
N LYS A 398 12.39 -37.59 -3.10
CA LYS A 398 12.94 -37.69 -4.46
C LYS A 398 11.90 -38.27 -5.40
N ARG A 399 11.91 -37.84 -6.66
CA ARG A 399 11.03 -38.36 -7.71
C ARG A 399 11.80 -38.50 -9.02
N THR A 400 11.66 -39.64 -9.67
CA THR A 400 12.24 -39.89 -10.99
C THR A 400 11.20 -39.63 -12.07
N PHE A 401 11.58 -38.83 -13.06
CA PHE A 401 10.75 -38.48 -14.20
C PHE A 401 11.39 -39.02 -15.47
N VAL A 402 10.59 -39.59 -16.36
CA VAL A 402 11.06 -39.96 -17.71
C VAL A 402 11.03 -38.70 -18.58
N THR A 403 12.19 -38.29 -19.07
CA THR A 403 12.33 -37.14 -19.98
C THR A 403 12.76 -37.62 -21.36
N ARG A 404 12.74 -36.72 -22.36
CA ARG A 404 13.26 -37.04 -23.71
C ARG A 404 14.74 -37.44 -23.71
N GLN A 405 15.50 -37.05 -22.68
CA GLN A 405 16.93 -37.33 -22.54
C GLN A 405 17.21 -38.53 -21.60
N GLY A 406 16.18 -39.28 -21.20
CA GLY A 406 16.28 -40.38 -20.25
C GLY A 406 15.69 -40.06 -18.86
N PRO A 407 15.79 -41.00 -17.90
CA PRO A 407 15.28 -40.82 -16.55
C PRO A 407 16.08 -39.74 -15.81
N GLN A 408 15.37 -38.77 -15.22
CA GLN A 408 15.94 -37.72 -14.39
C GLN A 408 15.35 -37.79 -12.99
N THR A 409 16.20 -38.03 -11.99
CA THR A 409 15.81 -37.95 -10.57
C THR A 409 15.90 -36.51 -10.09
N ARG A 410 14.83 -36.03 -9.45
CA ARG A 410 14.77 -34.73 -8.78
C ARG A 410 14.72 -34.91 -7.28
N TYR A 411 15.56 -34.18 -6.56
CA TYR A 411 15.65 -34.18 -5.11
C TYR A 411 15.02 -32.90 -4.55
N TYR A 412 14.07 -33.08 -3.64
CA TYR A 412 13.29 -32.02 -3.02
C TYR A 412 13.65 -31.95 -1.54
N GLY A 413 14.26 -30.85 -1.11
CA GLY A 413 14.53 -30.60 0.30
C GLY A 413 13.26 -30.22 1.08
N PRO A 414 13.37 -30.05 2.41
CA PRO A 414 12.22 -29.76 3.27
C PRO A 414 11.44 -28.50 2.89
N TYR A 415 12.18 -27.49 2.42
CA TYR A 415 11.64 -26.18 2.04
C TYR A 415 11.29 -26.06 0.56
N SER A 416 11.39 -27.13 -0.22
CA SER A 416 11.20 -27.13 -1.69
C SER A 416 9.89 -26.52 -2.18
N HIS A 417 8.88 -26.41 -1.31
CA HIS A 417 7.56 -25.88 -1.61
C HIS A 417 7.39 -24.39 -1.28
N TRP A 418 8.39 -23.75 -0.66
CA TRP A 418 8.38 -22.33 -0.30
C TRP A 418 9.04 -21.44 -1.37
N LEU A 419 8.24 -20.84 -2.23
CA LEU A 419 8.68 -19.98 -3.34
C LEU A 419 9.50 -18.81 -2.84
N LEU A 420 9.02 -18.08 -1.82
CA LEU A 420 9.70 -16.87 -1.36
C LEU A 420 11.06 -17.19 -0.73
N LEU A 421 11.11 -18.18 0.18
CA LEU A 421 12.36 -18.61 0.82
C LEU A 421 13.38 -19.09 -0.21
N ASN A 422 13.01 -19.98 -1.13
CA ASN A 422 13.98 -20.47 -2.12
C ASN A 422 14.45 -19.36 -3.08
N ARG A 423 13.57 -18.40 -3.43
CA ARG A 423 14.00 -17.22 -4.19
C ARG A 423 15.00 -16.38 -3.41
N LEU A 424 14.78 -16.20 -2.11
CA LEU A 424 15.70 -15.43 -1.27
C LEU A 424 17.03 -16.13 -1.08
N LEU A 425 17.05 -17.44 -0.80
CA LEU A 425 18.26 -18.12 -0.33
C LEU A 425 19.04 -18.87 -1.43
N HIS A 426 18.41 -19.17 -2.57
CA HIS A 426 18.97 -20.12 -3.54
C HIS A 426 18.92 -19.63 -5.00
N SER A 427 18.73 -18.33 -5.25
CA SER A 427 18.64 -17.78 -6.61
C SER A 427 19.93 -17.94 -7.44
N ASN A 428 21.09 -17.99 -6.79
CA ASN A 428 22.40 -18.14 -7.42
C ASN A 428 23.04 -19.53 -7.17
N GLY A 429 22.28 -20.47 -6.61
CA GLY A 429 22.74 -21.81 -6.25
C GLY A 429 22.40 -22.91 -7.28
N PRO A 430 22.66 -24.18 -6.95
CA PRO A 430 22.40 -25.33 -7.82
C PRO A 430 20.90 -25.69 -7.95
N TRP A 431 20.04 -24.99 -7.22
CA TRP A 431 18.61 -25.27 -7.18
C TRP A 431 17.91 -24.83 -8.46
N ARG A 432 17.04 -25.70 -8.96
CA ARG A 432 16.15 -25.45 -10.10
C ARG A 432 14.72 -25.27 -9.61
N SER A 433 13.93 -24.47 -10.31
CA SER A 433 12.50 -24.30 -10.01
C SER A 433 11.62 -24.84 -11.13
N SER A 434 10.40 -25.24 -10.78
CA SER A 434 9.32 -25.38 -11.76
C SER A 434 9.08 -24.04 -12.49
N ARG A 435 8.43 -24.10 -13.66
CA ARG A 435 8.13 -22.90 -14.48
C ARG A 435 7.38 -21.82 -13.70
N ASP A 436 6.51 -22.22 -12.79
CA ASP A 436 5.71 -21.32 -11.95
C ASP A 436 6.39 -20.90 -10.64
N GLY A 437 7.59 -21.44 -10.36
CA GLY A 437 8.37 -21.22 -9.14
C GLY A 437 7.80 -21.90 -7.89
N GLY A 438 6.74 -22.71 -8.03
CA GLY A 438 6.02 -23.31 -6.91
C GLY A 438 6.70 -24.53 -6.28
N SER A 439 7.72 -25.09 -6.93
CA SER A 439 8.51 -26.21 -6.43
C SER A 439 9.97 -26.08 -6.85
N TRP A 440 10.88 -26.35 -5.92
CA TRP A 440 12.33 -26.25 -6.08
C TRP A 440 13.01 -27.59 -5.85
N TYR A 441 14.01 -27.92 -6.67
CA TYR A 441 14.68 -29.21 -6.64
C TYR A 441 16.13 -29.12 -7.13
N GLN A 442 16.93 -30.11 -6.75
CA GLN A 442 18.24 -30.37 -7.34
C GLN A 442 18.21 -31.63 -8.22
N ILE A 443 19.17 -31.72 -9.14
CA ILE A 443 19.37 -32.90 -10.00
C ILE A 443 20.42 -33.87 -9.45
N SER A 444 21.03 -33.50 -8.32
CA SER A 444 21.96 -34.31 -7.54
C SER A 444 21.40 -34.48 -6.12
N PRO A 445 21.80 -35.53 -5.38
CA PRO A 445 21.44 -35.68 -3.97
C PRO A 445 21.79 -34.44 -3.15
N ILE A 446 20.87 -33.99 -2.30
CA ILE A 446 21.11 -32.89 -1.37
C ILE A 446 21.91 -33.45 -0.19
N THR A 447 23.16 -33.00 -0.04
CA THR A 447 24.05 -33.43 1.04
C THR A 447 24.14 -32.36 2.13
N SER A 448 24.46 -32.77 3.36
CA SER A 448 24.74 -31.84 4.47
C SER A 448 25.96 -30.94 4.19
N ALA A 449 26.89 -31.42 3.35
CA ALA A 449 28.00 -30.61 2.85
C ALA A 449 27.52 -29.45 1.95
N ASP A 450 26.45 -29.63 1.16
CA ASP A 450 25.88 -28.53 0.35
C ASP A 450 25.33 -27.39 1.21
N THR A 451 24.95 -27.68 2.45
CA THR A 451 24.37 -26.75 3.43
C THR A 451 25.38 -26.10 4.36
N LEU A 452 26.51 -26.76 4.66
CA LEU A 452 27.53 -26.31 5.63
C LEU A 452 28.83 -25.82 4.99
N ASP A 453 29.02 -26.01 3.68
CA ASP A 453 30.22 -25.54 3.00
C ASP A 453 30.25 -24.01 2.90
N THR A 454 30.87 -23.38 3.89
CA THR A 454 31.14 -21.95 3.97
C THR A 454 32.13 -21.49 2.90
N LYS A 455 32.81 -22.41 2.19
CA LYS A 455 33.67 -22.08 1.04
C LYS A 455 32.89 -21.92 -0.27
N ARG A 456 31.60 -22.27 -0.31
CA ARG A 456 30.76 -22.02 -1.49
C ARG A 456 30.35 -20.56 -1.58
N ALA A 457 30.40 -20.05 -2.81
CA ALA A 457 29.87 -18.74 -3.18
C ALA A 457 28.44 -18.53 -2.66
N ARG A 458 28.14 -17.27 -2.34
CA ARG A 458 26.82 -16.82 -1.88
C ARG A 458 25.73 -17.17 -2.88
N GLN A 459 24.64 -17.75 -2.37
CA GLN A 459 23.56 -18.36 -3.17
C GLN A 459 22.26 -17.55 -3.14
N GLU A 460 22.13 -16.67 -2.16
CA GLU A 460 20.98 -15.81 -1.99
C GLU A 460 20.79 -14.86 -3.17
N ALA A 461 19.58 -14.32 -3.27
CA ALA A 461 19.29 -13.23 -4.19
C ALA A 461 19.91 -11.92 -3.67
N PHE A 462 20.44 -11.14 -4.62
CA PHE A 462 20.94 -9.78 -4.38
C PHE A 462 21.97 -9.69 -3.24
N PRO A 463 23.09 -10.45 -3.28
CA PRO A 463 24.09 -10.45 -2.22
C PRO A 463 24.61 -9.05 -1.89
N LEU A 464 24.83 -8.22 -2.92
CA LEU A 464 25.26 -6.82 -2.78
C LEU A 464 24.33 -5.96 -1.93
N CYS A 465 23.02 -6.25 -1.87
CA CYS A 465 22.11 -5.51 -0.98
C CYS A 465 22.42 -5.80 0.49
N TRP A 466 22.79 -7.03 0.82
CA TRP A 466 23.21 -7.42 2.16
C TRP A 466 24.62 -6.89 2.49
N ASP A 467 25.44 -6.58 1.49
CA ASP A 467 26.76 -5.99 1.73
C ASP A 467 26.70 -4.49 2.00
N GLN A 468 25.85 -3.80 1.24
CA GLN A 468 25.87 -2.34 1.15
C GLN A 468 24.84 -1.65 2.05
N ALA A 469 23.76 -2.32 2.44
CA ALA A 469 22.74 -1.68 3.27
C ALA A 469 23.30 -1.43 4.68
N PRO A 470 23.17 -0.20 5.24
CA PRO A 470 23.79 0.16 6.51
C PRO A 470 23.42 -0.73 7.70
N ASN A 471 22.21 -1.30 7.68
CA ASN A 471 21.68 -2.16 8.73
C ASN A 471 21.84 -3.66 8.44
N ALA A 472 22.47 -4.06 7.33
CA ALA A 472 22.45 -5.45 6.90
C ALA A 472 23.11 -6.42 7.87
N ALA A 473 24.30 -6.11 8.38
CA ALA A 473 24.99 -6.97 9.33
C ALA A 473 24.18 -7.17 10.62
N ALA A 474 23.53 -6.11 11.12
CA ALA A 474 22.63 -6.19 12.27
C ALA A 474 21.38 -7.05 11.97
N MET A 475 20.81 -6.94 10.76
CA MET A 475 19.66 -7.76 10.34
C MET A 475 20.05 -9.23 10.14
N LEU A 476 21.26 -9.51 9.64
CA LEU A 476 21.81 -10.88 9.55
C LEU A 476 22.02 -11.49 10.93
N LEU A 477 22.57 -10.71 11.88
CA LEU A 477 22.67 -11.15 13.28
C LEU A 477 21.27 -11.40 13.89
N GLN A 478 20.29 -10.54 13.61
CA GLN A 478 18.91 -10.73 14.06
C GLN A 478 18.32 -12.04 13.53
N LEU A 479 18.60 -12.42 12.27
CA LEU A 479 18.17 -13.71 11.71
C LEU A 479 18.78 -14.89 12.46
N LEU A 480 20.05 -14.81 12.85
CA LEU A 480 20.72 -15.86 13.62
C LEU A 480 20.18 -15.97 15.04
N LEU A 481 19.79 -14.86 15.66
CA LEU A 481 19.30 -14.84 17.03
C LEU A 481 17.85 -15.30 17.16
N LEU A 482 17.01 -15.00 16.16
CA LEU A 482 15.55 -15.07 16.32
C LEU A 482 14.84 -16.01 15.34
N SER A 483 15.49 -16.46 14.26
CA SER A 483 14.82 -17.37 13.32
C SER A 483 14.61 -18.75 13.94
N ARG A 484 13.58 -19.45 13.47
CA ARG A 484 13.30 -20.86 13.82
C ARG A 484 13.48 -21.77 12.60
N CYS A 485 14.34 -21.36 11.68
CA CYS A 485 14.53 -22.04 10.40
C CYS A 485 16.00 -22.27 10.10
N ALA A 486 16.43 -23.53 10.04
CA ALA A 486 17.82 -23.90 9.83
C ALA A 486 18.41 -23.35 8.52
N ALA A 487 17.62 -23.30 7.43
CA ALA A 487 18.08 -22.71 6.17
C ALA A 487 18.33 -21.20 6.29
N VAL A 488 17.58 -20.50 7.14
CA VAL A 488 17.77 -19.07 7.41
C VAL A 488 19.08 -18.87 8.19
N HIS A 489 19.35 -19.69 9.20
CA HIS A 489 20.61 -19.64 9.96
C HIS A 489 21.82 -19.87 9.05
N GLN A 490 21.78 -20.88 8.17
CA GLN A 490 22.86 -21.17 7.23
C GLN A 490 23.13 -20.02 6.25
N PHE A 491 22.07 -19.37 5.76
CA PHE A 491 22.20 -18.18 4.94
C PHE A 491 22.82 -17.03 5.73
N ALA A 492 22.24 -16.70 6.89
CA ALA A 492 22.63 -15.55 7.67
C ALA A 492 24.07 -15.66 8.17
N ALA A 493 24.50 -16.84 8.63
CA ALA A 493 25.86 -17.10 9.06
C ALA A 493 26.86 -16.87 7.91
N ARG A 494 26.58 -17.43 6.73
CA ARG A 494 27.44 -17.27 5.55
C ARG A 494 27.54 -15.80 5.11
N ALA A 495 26.42 -15.09 5.04
CA ALA A 495 26.43 -13.68 4.65
C ALA A 495 27.13 -12.80 5.71
N LEU A 496 26.96 -13.10 7.00
CA LEU A 496 27.56 -12.31 8.09
C LEU A 496 29.09 -12.41 8.12
N LEU A 497 29.68 -13.52 7.64
CA LEU A 497 31.13 -13.68 7.53
C LEU A 497 31.78 -12.61 6.63
N ASP A 498 31.05 -12.03 5.68
CA ASP A 498 31.52 -10.94 4.82
C ASP A 498 31.52 -9.57 5.53
N HIS A 499 31.11 -9.51 6.81
CA HIS A 499 31.11 -8.30 7.64
C HIS A 499 32.06 -8.40 8.85
N PRO A 500 33.38 -8.63 8.65
CA PRO A 500 34.32 -8.88 9.74
C PRO A 500 34.43 -7.69 10.72
N GLN A 501 34.30 -6.45 10.22
CA GLN A 501 34.33 -5.26 11.06
C GLN A 501 33.15 -5.20 12.04
N PHE A 502 31.95 -5.56 11.59
CA PHE A 502 30.79 -5.65 12.47
C PHE A 502 30.95 -6.80 13.46
N CYS A 503 31.40 -7.96 13.01
CA CYS A 503 31.65 -9.12 13.88
C CYS A 503 32.66 -8.80 15.00
N ALA A 504 33.69 -7.99 14.71
CA ALA A 504 34.68 -7.55 15.71
C ALA A 504 34.09 -6.65 16.80
N THR A 505 32.93 -6.02 16.57
CA THR A 505 32.23 -5.21 17.57
C THR A 505 31.27 -6.00 18.46
N LEU A 506 31.07 -7.30 18.19
CA LEU A 506 30.12 -8.10 18.95
C LEU A 506 30.67 -8.43 20.35
N GLU A 507 29.84 -8.19 21.35
CA GLU A 507 30.14 -8.57 22.73
C GLU A 507 30.03 -10.10 22.92
N VAL A 508 30.75 -10.62 23.91
CA VAL A 508 30.67 -12.05 24.30
C VAL A 508 29.24 -12.46 24.69
N SER A 509 28.44 -11.52 25.23
CA SER A 509 27.03 -11.73 25.56
C SER A 509 26.20 -12.17 24.34
N VAL A 510 26.53 -11.67 23.14
CA VAL A 510 25.87 -12.04 21.88
C VAL A 510 26.17 -13.48 21.50
N LEU A 511 27.39 -13.97 21.75
CA LEU A 511 27.76 -15.37 21.50
C LEU A 511 26.92 -16.32 22.37
N SER A 512 26.70 -15.98 23.63
CA SER A 512 25.81 -16.74 24.52
C SER A 512 24.38 -16.77 24.01
N GLN A 513 23.87 -15.65 23.46
CA GLN A 513 22.54 -15.60 22.87
C GLN A 513 22.44 -16.43 21.58
N LEU A 514 23.49 -16.43 20.75
CA LEU A 514 23.56 -17.26 19.55
C LEU A 514 23.59 -18.76 19.87
N LEU A 515 24.28 -19.17 20.94
CA LEU A 515 24.26 -20.57 21.38
C LEU A 515 22.90 -20.98 21.97
N ALA A 516 22.13 -20.02 22.48
CA ALA A 516 20.78 -20.21 22.98
C ALA A 516 19.68 -19.97 21.93
N SER A 517 20.05 -19.63 20.69
CA SER A 517 19.07 -19.34 19.63
C SER A 517 18.26 -20.59 19.27
N PRO A 518 17.01 -20.43 18.79
CA PRO A 518 16.09 -21.53 18.50
C PRO A 518 16.56 -22.58 17.49
#